data_AF-A0A531LMJ7-F1
#
_entry.id   AF-A0A531LMJ7-F1
#
_cell.length_a   1.000
_cell.length_b   1.000
_cell.length_c   1.000
_cell.angle_alpha   90.00
_cell.angle_beta   90.00
_cell.angle_gamma   90.00
#
_symmetry.space_group_name_H-M   'P 1'
#
loop_
_entity.id
_entity.type
_entity.pdbx_description
1 polymer ?
#
loop_
_entity_poly.entity_id
_entity_poly.type
_entity_poly.pdbx_seq_one_letter_code
_entity_poly.pdbx_strand_id
1 'polypeptide(L)'
;DDFGIINLERLKRDGVDVSAVSISDRYPTGSAFVRYRPDGGRDFVYNIAESAAGQIRLTPEARRLADGAGHLHVMGSTLSVAGLKEIVAYAVKAVRARGGSTSFDP
;
A
#
# COMPACT_ATOMS: atom_id res chain seq x y z
N ASP A 1 -4.23 -6.70 -13.53
CA ASP A 1 -5.27 -7.70 -13.85
C ASP A 1 -6.61 -7.25 -13.27
N ASP A 2 -7.67 -8.03 -13.43
CA ASP A 2 -9.03 -7.67 -12.98
C ASP A 2 -9.12 -7.52 -11.45
N PHE A 3 -8.31 -8.26 -10.69
CA PHE A 3 -8.20 -8.10 -9.24
C PHE A 3 -7.60 -6.74 -8.87
N GLY A 4 -6.69 -6.19 -9.66
CA GLY A 4 -6.18 -4.84 -9.49
C GLY A 4 -7.23 -3.78 -9.82
N ILE A 5 -7.96 -3.99 -10.93
CA ILE A 5 -8.98 -3.06 -11.42
C ILE A 5 -10.08 -2.85 -10.37
N ILE A 6 -10.61 -3.93 -9.77
CA ILE A 6 -11.68 -3.80 -8.76
C ILE A 6 -11.25 -2.97 -7.54
N ASN A 7 -9.98 -3.05 -7.13
CA ASN A 7 -9.44 -2.23 -6.04
C ASN A 7 -9.36 -0.75 -6.44
N LEU A 8 -8.80 -0.47 -7.62
CA LEU A 8 -8.68 0.90 -8.11
C LEU A 8 -10.04 1.58 -8.31
N GLU A 9 -10.99 0.89 -8.94
CA GLU A 9 -12.33 1.43 -9.20
C GLU A 9 -13.11 1.65 -7.89
N ARG A 10 -12.97 0.75 -6.91
CA ARG A 10 -13.52 0.96 -5.57
C ARG A 10 -12.97 2.23 -4.93
N LEU A 11 -11.63 2.36 -4.88
CA LEU A 11 -10.97 3.49 -4.24
C LEU A 11 -11.35 4.82 -4.90
N LYS A 12 -11.32 4.88 -6.23
CA LYS A 12 -11.73 6.07 -6.99
C LYS A 12 -13.17 6.47 -6.70
N ARG A 13 -14.10 5.51 -6.71
CA ARG A 13 -15.51 5.77 -6.44
C ARG A 13 -15.73 6.31 -5.03
N ASP A 14 -14.92 5.87 -4.08
CA ASP A 14 -14.99 6.32 -2.68
C ASP A 14 -14.18 7.63 -2.47
N GLY A 15 -13.67 8.25 -3.53
CA GLY A 15 -13.03 9.58 -3.51
C GLY A 15 -11.52 9.57 -3.22
N VAL A 16 -10.88 8.40 -3.24
CA VAL A 16 -9.44 8.26 -2.99
C VAL A 16 -8.63 8.62 -4.24
N ASP A 17 -7.57 9.43 -4.05
CA ASP A 17 -6.56 9.65 -5.08
C ASP A 17 -5.69 8.39 -5.25
N VAL A 18 -5.81 7.74 -6.40
CA VAL A 18 -5.05 6.53 -6.77
C VAL A 18 -3.92 6.81 -7.75
N SER A 19 -3.57 8.07 -7.99
CA SER A 19 -2.55 8.47 -8.99
C SER A 19 -1.16 7.90 -8.75
N ALA A 20 -0.85 7.54 -7.50
CA ALA A 20 0.43 6.90 -7.12
C ALA A 20 0.41 5.36 -7.18
N VAL A 21 -0.74 4.72 -7.44
CA VAL A 21 -0.80 3.26 -7.53
C VAL A 21 -0.26 2.81 -8.89
N SER A 22 0.91 2.16 -8.87
CA SER A 22 1.54 1.63 -10.07
C SER A 22 0.88 0.34 -10.54
N ILE A 23 0.73 0.19 -11.86
CA ILE A 23 0.23 -1.05 -12.48
C ILE A 23 1.42 -1.84 -13.02
N SER A 24 1.48 -3.13 -12.71
CA SER A 24 2.46 -4.05 -13.28
C SER A 24 1.81 -4.89 -14.38
N ASP A 25 2.51 -5.02 -15.51
CA ASP A 25 2.23 -5.97 -16.58
C ASP A 25 2.84 -7.36 -16.33
N ARG A 26 3.83 -7.43 -15.44
CA ARG A 26 4.62 -8.63 -15.15
C ARG A 26 4.15 -9.43 -13.94
N TYR A 27 3.63 -8.77 -12.91
CA TYR A 27 3.25 -9.40 -11.65
C TYR A 27 1.75 -9.32 -11.41
N PRO A 28 1.11 -10.39 -10.90
CA PRO A 28 -0.31 -10.37 -10.58
C PRO A 28 -0.59 -9.48 -9.36
N THR A 29 -1.82 -9.01 -9.22
CA THR A 29 -2.27 -8.33 -8.00
C THR A 29 -2.16 -9.27 -6.80
N GLY A 30 -1.69 -8.76 -5.67
CA GLY A 30 -1.57 -9.55 -4.44
C GLY A 30 -2.92 -10.08 -3.97
N SER A 31 -2.92 -11.29 -3.42
CA SER A 31 -4.14 -11.96 -2.98
C SER A 31 -3.94 -12.72 -1.67
N ALA A 32 -5.06 -13.00 -1.01
CA ALA A 32 -5.12 -13.86 0.16
C ALA A 32 -6.39 -14.69 0.09
N PHE A 33 -6.24 -16.01 0.19
CA PHE A 33 -7.38 -16.91 0.46
C PHE A 33 -7.48 -17.11 1.96
N VAL A 34 -8.70 -17.08 2.49
CA VAL A 34 -8.96 -17.25 3.92
C VAL A 34 -9.94 -18.40 4.15
N ARG A 35 -9.63 -19.22 5.16
CA ARG A 35 -10.55 -20.23 5.70
C ARG A 35 -10.91 -19.86 7.13
N TYR A 36 -12.19 -19.91 7.44
CA TYR A 36 -12.71 -19.77 8.80
C TYR A 36 -12.86 -21.13 9.45
N ARG A 37 -12.42 -21.24 10.70
CA ARG A 37 -12.51 -22.43 11.52
C ARG A 37 -13.68 -22.31 12.52
N PRO A 38 -14.26 -23.43 13.01
CA PRO A 38 -15.34 -23.39 14.00
C PRO A 38 -14.98 -22.69 15.31
N ASP A 39 -13.69 -22.63 15.66
CA ASP A 39 -13.16 -21.91 16.83
C ASP A 39 -13.00 -20.39 16.60
N GLY A 40 -13.43 -19.87 15.45
CA GLY A 40 -13.27 -18.46 15.07
C GLY A 40 -11.88 -18.11 14.52
N GLY A 41 -10.95 -19.08 14.51
CA GLY A 41 -9.63 -18.93 13.89
C GLY A 41 -9.70 -18.75 12.38
N ARG A 42 -8.65 -18.16 11.82
CA ARG A 42 -8.51 -17.92 10.38
C ARG A 42 -7.17 -18.43 9.89
N ASP A 43 -7.21 -19.27 8.86
CA ASP A 43 -6.03 -19.73 8.14
C ASP A 43 -5.94 -19.01 6.80
N PHE A 44 -4.73 -18.66 6.36
CA PHE A 44 -4.52 -17.86 5.17
C PHE A 44 -3.51 -18.50 4.20
N VAL A 45 -3.78 -18.36 2.91
CA VAL A 45 -2.80 -18.59 1.85
C VAL A 45 -2.54 -17.25 1.17
N TYR A 46 -1.34 -16.71 1.36
CA TYR A 46 -0.95 -15.39 0.87
C TYR A 46 -0.16 -15.49 -0.43
N ASN A 47 -0.46 -14.61 -1.37
CA ASN A 47 0.41 -14.23 -2.48
C ASN A 47 0.64 -12.71 -2.42
N ILE A 48 1.52 -12.27 -1.50
CA ILE A 48 1.83 -10.85 -1.30
C ILE A 48 3.27 -10.55 -1.72
N ALA A 49 4.25 -11.21 -1.08
CA ALA A 49 5.67 -10.93 -1.28
C ALA A 49 6.12 -11.10 -2.74
N GLU A 50 5.61 -12.10 -3.44
CA GLU A 50 5.97 -12.39 -4.85
C GLU A 50 4.96 -11.81 -5.86
N SER A 51 4.02 -10.98 -5.40
CA SER A 51 3.01 -10.31 -6.24
C SER A 51 3.43 -8.88 -6.58
N ALA A 52 2.59 -8.15 -7.33
CA ALA A 52 2.75 -6.72 -7.59
C ALA A 52 2.88 -5.90 -6.30
N ALA A 53 2.24 -6.32 -5.19
CA ALA A 53 2.37 -5.66 -3.90
C ALA A 53 3.80 -5.72 -3.34
N GLY A 54 4.51 -6.83 -3.58
CA GLY A 54 5.91 -6.99 -3.20
C GLY A 54 6.89 -6.16 -4.02
N GLN A 55 6.45 -5.67 -5.18
CA GLN A 55 7.27 -4.86 -6.10
C GLN A 55 7.12 -3.35 -5.86
N ILE A 56 6.48 -2.93 -4.77
CA ILE A 56 6.28 -1.52 -4.45
C ILE A 56 7.63 -0.81 -4.36
N ARG A 57 7.70 0.43 -4.86
CA ARG A 57 8.91 1.26 -4.87
C ARG A 57 8.53 2.73 -4.89
N LEU A 58 9.48 3.58 -4.53
CA LEU A 58 9.26 5.03 -4.55
C LEU A 58 9.26 5.57 -5.99
N THR A 59 8.07 5.81 -6.54
CA THR A 59 7.87 6.38 -7.87
C THR A 59 7.80 7.92 -7.86
N PRO A 60 7.98 8.59 -9.01
CA PRO A 60 7.74 10.03 -9.12
C PRO A 60 6.33 10.45 -8.66
N GLU A 61 5.31 9.63 -8.96
CA GLU A 61 3.92 9.85 -8.57
C GLU A 61 3.77 9.79 -7.05
N ALA A 62 4.38 8.79 -6.40
CA ALA A 62 4.36 8.66 -4.95
C ALA A 62 5.10 9.82 -4.26
N ARG A 63 6.20 10.32 -4.85
CA ARG A 63 6.88 11.52 -4.35
C ARG A 63 5.96 12.73 -4.40
N ARG A 64 5.32 13.00 -5.55
CA ARG A 64 4.37 14.11 -5.71
C ARG A 64 3.22 14.02 -4.71
N LEU A 65 2.67 12.84 -4.49
CA LEU A 65 1.60 12.63 -3.51
C LEU A 65 2.08 12.93 -2.08
N ALA A 66 3.24 12.40 -1.70
CA ALA A 66 3.85 12.69 -0.39
C ALA A 66 4.19 14.19 -0.22
N ASP A 67 4.55 14.86 -1.32
CA ASP A 67 4.84 16.30 -1.35
C ASP A 67 3.57 17.18 -1.22
N GLY A 68 2.38 16.60 -1.39
CA GLY A 68 1.10 17.27 -1.14
C GLY A 68 0.43 16.88 0.18
N ALA A 69 0.83 15.77 0.80
CA ALA A 69 0.14 15.22 1.97
C ALA A 69 0.33 16.05 3.25
N GLY A 70 -0.74 16.22 4.03
CA GLY A 70 -0.70 16.85 5.37
C GLY A 70 -0.54 15.85 6.53
N HIS A 71 -0.83 14.58 6.28
CA HIS A 71 -0.68 13.48 7.24
C HIS A 71 -0.18 12.22 6.54
N LEU A 72 0.67 11.45 7.20
CA LEU A 72 1.08 10.12 6.76
C LEU A 72 0.66 9.08 7.80
N HIS A 73 -0.08 8.07 7.36
CA HIS A 73 -0.36 6.88 8.14
C HIS A 73 0.50 5.71 7.63
N VAL A 74 1.08 4.93 8.54
CA VAL A 74 1.89 3.74 8.22
C VAL A 74 1.27 2.51 8.89
N MET A 75 0.98 1.49 8.09
CA MET A 75 0.53 0.17 8.56
C MET A 75 1.75 -0.74 8.79
N GLY A 76 1.94 -1.25 10.01
CA GLY A 76 3.09 -2.06 10.41
C GLY A 76 3.20 -3.40 9.68
N SER A 77 2.05 -3.97 9.30
CA SER A 77 1.96 -5.16 8.45
C SER A 77 2.72 -5.05 7.11
N THR A 78 2.99 -3.82 6.65
CA THR A 78 3.66 -3.56 5.38
C THR A 78 5.19 -3.45 5.51
N LEU A 79 5.74 -3.36 6.72
CA LEU A 79 7.20 -3.16 6.97
C LEU A 79 8.08 -4.33 6.50
N SER A 80 7.50 -5.49 6.22
CA SER A 80 8.19 -6.65 5.64
C SER A 80 8.44 -6.53 4.13
N VAL A 81 7.85 -5.53 3.45
CA VAL A 81 8.01 -5.32 2.01
C VAL A 81 9.22 -4.43 1.72
N ALA A 82 10.17 -4.95 0.94
CA ALA A 82 11.50 -4.35 0.74
C ALA A 82 11.47 -2.86 0.31
N GLY A 83 10.60 -2.49 -0.63
CA GLY A 83 10.56 -1.12 -1.15
C GLY A 83 9.84 -0.10 -0.26
N LEU A 84 9.16 -0.55 0.80
CA LEU A 84 8.39 0.35 1.66
C LEU A 84 9.29 1.26 2.50
N LYS A 85 10.45 0.76 2.94
CA LYS A 85 11.38 1.54 3.77
C LYS A 85 11.76 2.87 3.12
N GLU A 86 12.06 2.86 1.82
CA GLU A 86 12.40 4.08 1.07
C GLU A 86 11.20 5.03 0.95
N ILE A 87 10.01 4.49 0.66
CA ILE A 87 8.76 5.27 0.54
C ILE A 87 8.44 5.98 1.85
N VAL A 88 8.44 5.25 2.96
CA VAL A 88 8.14 5.79 4.29
C VAL A 88 9.19 6.83 4.70
N ALA A 89 10.48 6.54 4.48
CA ALA A 89 11.54 7.50 4.79
C ALA A 89 11.38 8.83 4.04
N TYR A 90 11.04 8.77 2.74
CA TYR A 90 10.76 9.96 1.96
C TYR A 90 9.50 10.69 2.47
N ALA A 91 8.38 9.97 2.60
CA ALA A 91 7.10 10.56 2.94
C ALA A 91 7.08 11.19 4.34
N VAL A 92 7.68 10.53 5.35
CA VAL A 92 7.83 11.10 6.70
C VAL A 92 8.58 12.42 6.63
N LYS A 93 9.70 12.49 5.91
CA LYS A 93 10.48 13.71 5.76
C LYS A 93 9.68 14.81 5.05
N ALA A 94 9.04 14.48 3.92
CA ALA A 94 8.26 15.43 3.13
C ALA A 94 7.10 16.04 3.92
N VAL A 95 6.32 15.18 4.61
CA VAL A 95 5.17 15.62 5.43
C VAL A 95 5.62 16.44 6.63
N ARG A 96 6.65 15.99 7.36
CA ARG A 96 7.15 16.69 8.56
C ARG A 96 7.80 18.03 8.23
N ALA A 97 8.49 18.15 7.10
CA ALA A 97 9.11 19.41 6.66
C ALA A 97 8.08 20.55 6.46
N ARG A 98 6.80 20.22 6.29
CA ARG A 98 5.69 21.18 6.18
C ARG A 98 4.82 21.28 7.44
N GLY A 99 5.26 20.69 8.56
CA GLY A 99 4.49 20.68 9.81
C GLY A 99 3.33 19.66 9.84
N GLY A 100 3.27 18.74 8.88
CA GLY A 100 2.29 17.66 8.88
C GLY A 100 2.54 16.62 9.98
N SER A 101 1.55 15.75 10.20
CA SER A 101 1.59 14.73 11.26
C SER A 101 1.78 13.31 10.71
N THR A 102 2.14 12.37 11.59
CA THR A 102 2.30 10.96 11.23
C THR A 102 1.61 10.07 12.26
N SER A 103 1.01 8.96 11.82
CA SER A 103 0.49 7.90 12.68
C SER A 103 1.03 6.55 12.25
N PHE A 104 1.08 5.60 13.19
CA PHE A 104 1.61 4.26 12.98
C PHE A 104 0.73 3.25 13.72
N ASP A 105 0.33 2.20 13.00
CA ASP A 105 -0.39 1.04 13.56
C ASP A 105 0.55 -0.17 13.51
N PRO A 106 1.06 -0.67 14.65
CA PRO A 106 2.15 -1.66 14.70
C PRO A 106 1.75 -3.07 14.23
#